data_AF-A0A504Z7K6-F1
#
_entry.id   AF-A0A504Z7K6-F1
#
_cell.length_a   1.000
_cell.length_b   1.000
_cell.length_c   1.000
_cell.angle_alpha   90.00
_cell.angle_beta   90.00
_cell.angle_gamma   90.00
#
_symmetry.space_group_name_H-M   'P 1'
#
loop_
_entity.id
_entity.type
_entity.pdbx_description
1 polymer ?
#
loop_
_entity_poly.entity_id
_entity_poly.type
_entity_poly.pdbx_seq_one_letter_code
_entity_poly.pdbx_strand_id
1 'polypeptide(L)'
;MSQKVGPMHIFFSVIGENNVPRLLNTLKSLLYYQNRVRHDRERCLISIRNATVLPCSRNRTTVSRRAIHLHLLSDERTREILRSNISQWTLQNVTWTIYPMEKHLIKVKWIKNVHSAGTPALMKLTLATILPVFVHKVITMDTDMLLNHDIEELWNYFDQFNSKQIVAYAWEQQSNSPTCVEPQVSTIPVGF
;
A
#
# COMPACT_ATOMS: atom_id res chain seq x y z
N MET A 1 -12.81 -27.09 -12.83
CA MET A 1 -11.96 -27.14 -11.62
C MET A 1 -11.57 -25.71 -11.31
N SER A 2 -12.19 -25.07 -10.30
CA SER A 2 -12.01 -23.63 -10.05
C SER A 2 -10.58 -23.38 -9.54
N GLN A 3 -9.79 -22.61 -10.29
CA GLN A 3 -8.44 -22.20 -9.88
C GLN A 3 -8.57 -21.40 -8.58
N LYS A 4 -8.02 -21.91 -7.46
CA LYS A 4 -7.97 -21.15 -6.22
C LYS A 4 -7.11 -19.91 -6.46
N VAL A 5 -7.76 -18.74 -6.52
CA VAL A 5 -7.07 -17.45 -6.63
C VAL A 5 -6.23 -17.23 -5.37
N GLY A 6 -4.90 -17.20 -5.52
CA GLY A 6 -3.97 -16.97 -4.41
C GLY A 6 -4.10 -15.57 -3.81
N PRO A 7 -3.57 -15.33 -2.59
CA PRO A 7 -3.69 -14.02 -1.95
C PRO A 7 -3.01 -12.89 -2.76
N MET A 8 -3.51 -11.67 -2.60
CA MET A 8 -2.79 -10.45 -2.95
C MET A 8 -1.79 -10.13 -1.83
N HIS A 9 -0.53 -9.97 -2.20
CA HIS A 9 0.54 -9.63 -1.26
C HIS A 9 0.83 -8.14 -1.32
N ILE A 10 0.74 -7.47 -0.19
CA ILE A 10 0.96 -6.03 -0.10
C ILE A 10 2.04 -5.77 0.93
N PHE A 11 3.07 -5.02 0.56
CA PHE A 11 4.18 -4.68 1.42
C PHE A 11 4.14 -3.23 1.87
N PHE A 12 4.38 -3.01 3.17
CA PHE A 12 4.55 -1.70 3.76
C PHE A 12 5.83 -1.67 4.60
N SER A 13 6.56 -0.56 4.48
CA SER A 13 7.66 -0.23 5.38
C SER A 13 7.18 0.76 6.44
N VAL A 14 7.00 0.28 7.66
CA VAL A 14 6.39 0.99 8.79
C VAL A 14 7.47 1.25 9.84
N ILE A 15 8.27 2.28 9.60
CA ILE A 15 9.43 2.60 10.43
C ILE A 15 9.17 3.94 11.12
N GLY A 16 9.28 3.98 12.45
CA GLY A 16 8.83 5.09 13.28
C GLY A 16 7.34 5.04 13.65
N GLU A 17 7.06 5.25 14.94
CA GLU A 17 5.72 5.13 15.54
C GLU A 17 4.68 6.05 14.88
N ASN A 18 5.12 7.24 14.43
CA ASN A 18 4.27 8.24 13.76
C ASN A 18 3.71 7.75 12.40
N ASN A 19 4.29 6.69 11.83
CA ASN A 19 3.81 6.10 10.58
C ASN A 19 2.72 5.04 10.81
N VAL A 20 2.51 4.57 12.05
CA VAL A 20 1.43 3.61 12.34
C VAL A 20 0.05 4.21 12.08
N PRO A 21 -0.32 5.42 12.59
CA PRO A 21 -1.61 6.02 12.28
C PRO A 21 -1.83 6.25 10.78
N ARG A 22 -0.75 6.61 10.05
CA ARG A 22 -0.80 6.80 8.60
C ARG A 22 -1.12 5.50 7.88
N LEU A 23 -0.39 4.43 8.20
CA LEU A 23 -0.66 3.08 7.69
C LEU A 23 -2.11 2.67 7.94
N LEU A 24 -2.63 2.89 9.15
CA LEU A 24 -4.02 2.53 9.47
C LEU A 24 -5.02 3.29 8.59
N ASN A 25 -4.74 4.54 8.22
CA ASN A 25 -5.57 5.30 7.29
C ASN A 25 -5.46 4.77 5.86
N THR A 26 -4.24 4.47 5.39
CA THR A 26 -4.03 3.81 4.10
C THR A 26 -4.78 2.49 4.01
N LEU A 27 -4.64 1.63 5.02
CA LEU A 27 -5.33 0.34 5.09
C LEU A 27 -6.86 0.52 5.10
N LYS A 28 -7.40 1.51 5.83
CA LYS A 28 -8.85 1.81 5.80
C LYS A 28 -9.31 2.15 4.38
N SER A 29 -8.59 3.04 3.67
CA SER A 29 -8.94 3.42 2.29
C SER A 29 -8.83 2.24 1.32
N LEU A 30 -7.81 1.40 1.48
CA LEU A 30 -7.61 0.19 0.68
C LEU A 30 -8.73 -0.83 0.88
N LEU A 31 -9.10 -1.06 2.13
CA LEU A 31 -10.12 -2.05 2.50
C LEU A 31 -11.56 -1.54 2.25
N TYR A 32 -11.73 -0.23 2.12
CA TYR A 32 -13.01 0.40 1.82
C TYR A 32 -13.56 -0.06 0.48
N TYR A 33 -12.76 0.07 -0.59
CA TYR A 33 -13.17 -0.34 -1.94
C TYR A 33 -13.26 -1.87 -2.10
N GLN A 34 -12.70 -2.62 -1.15
CA GLN A 34 -12.83 -4.07 -1.04
C GLN A 34 -14.07 -4.52 -0.23
N ASN A 35 -14.93 -3.59 0.21
CA ASN A 35 -16.10 -3.86 1.06
C ASN A 35 -15.77 -4.58 2.38
N ARG A 36 -14.56 -4.35 2.95
CA ARG A 36 -14.09 -4.99 4.20
C ARG A 36 -14.18 -4.11 5.44
N VAL A 37 -14.46 -2.83 5.27
CA VAL A 37 -14.70 -1.89 6.37
C VAL A 37 -16.13 -1.35 6.32
N ARG A 38 -16.70 -1.07 7.48
CA ARG A 38 -18.03 -0.47 7.57
C ARG A 38 -17.96 0.99 7.14
N HIS A 39 -18.85 1.37 6.23
CA HIS A 39 -18.95 2.71 5.68
C HIS A 39 -20.28 3.39 6.02
N ASP A 40 -21.19 2.66 6.67
CA ASP A 40 -22.59 3.01 6.92
C ASP A 40 -22.85 3.55 8.34
N ARG A 41 -21.80 3.86 9.10
CA ARG A 41 -21.95 4.48 10.42
C ARG A 41 -22.18 5.98 10.29
N GLU A 42 -23.17 6.50 11.01
CA GLU A 42 -23.46 7.95 11.06
C GLU A 42 -22.23 8.79 11.46
N ARG A 43 -21.35 8.25 12.32
CA ARG A 43 -20.08 8.89 12.72
C ARG A 43 -19.04 9.01 11.59
N CYS A 44 -19.22 8.29 10.49
CA CYS A 44 -18.36 8.38 9.30
C CYS A 44 -18.82 9.45 8.32
N LEU A 45 -19.97 10.10 8.56
CA LEU A 45 -20.41 11.25 7.79
C LEU A 45 -19.54 12.45 8.18
N ILE A 46 -18.59 12.79 7.32
CA ILE A 46 -17.79 13.99 7.52
C ILE A 46 -18.64 15.20 7.12
N SER A 47 -19.20 15.89 8.12
CA SER A 47 -19.89 17.16 7.91
C SER A 47 -18.88 18.28 7.71
N ILE A 48 -18.31 18.38 6.50
CA ILE A 48 -17.48 19.52 6.11
C ILE A 48 -18.37 20.56 5.45
N ARG A 49 -18.39 21.80 5.96
CA ARG A 49 -19.04 22.93 5.26
C ARG A 49 -18.39 23.08 3.89
N ASN A 50 -19.21 23.05 2.83
CA ASN A 50 -18.81 23.18 1.42
C ASN A 50 -17.99 22.01 0.84
N ALA A 51 -17.91 20.85 1.49
CA ALA A 51 -17.39 19.69 0.78
C ALA A 51 -18.38 19.26 -0.30
N THR A 52 -17.90 19.12 -1.53
CA THR A 52 -18.59 18.34 -2.53
C THR A 52 -18.66 16.92 -2.00
N VAL A 53 -19.83 16.50 -1.54
CA VAL A 53 -20.12 15.09 -1.26
C VAL A 53 -20.18 14.42 -2.61
N LEU A 54 -19.03 14.06 -3.17
CA LEU A 54 -18.98 13.14 -4.29
C LEU A 54 -19.55 11.83 -3.75
N PRO A 55 -20.71 11.36 -4.23
CA PRO A 55 -21.20 10.07 -3.82
C PRO A 55 -20.12 9.06 -4.20
N CYS A 56 -19.52 8.38 -3.21
CA CYS A 56 -18.59 7.28 -3.48
C CYS A 56 -19.29 6.35 -4.47
N SER A 57 -18.63 6.04 -5.59
CA SER A 57 -19.19 5.15 -6.60
C SER A 57 -19.58 3.85 -5.89
N ARG A 58 -20.88 3.63 -5.72
CA ARG A 58 -21.43 2.45 -5.08
C ARG A 58 -21.28 1.30 -6.06
N ASN A 59 -20.06 0.83 -6.28
CA ASN A 59 -19.83 -0.39 -7.04
C ASN A 59 -20.37 -1.56 -6.21
N ARG A 60 -21.68 -1.79 -6.36
CA ARG A 60 -22.46 -2.86 -5.72
C ARG A 60 -22.05 -4.26 -6.17
N THR A 61 -21.05 -4.40 -7.06
CA THR A 61 -20.80 -5.63 -7.82
C THR A 61 -19.45 -6.32 -7.57
N THR A 62 -18.53 -5.82 -6.77
CA THR A 62 -17.28 -6.57 -6.48
C THR A 62 -17.30 -7.20 -5.10
N VAL A 63 -17.88 -8.40 -5.01
CA VAL A 63 -17.64 -9.34 -3.89
C VAL A 63 -16.35 -10.13 -4.20
N SER A 64 -15.24 -9.44 -4.47
CA SER A 64 -13.96 -10.11 -4.52
C SER A 64 -13.46 -10.33 -3.10
N ARG A 65 -13.56 -11.58 -2.64
CA ARG A 65 -13.07 -12.02 -1.32
C ARG A 65 -11.62 -12.49 -1.39
N ARG A 66 -10.87 -12.09 -2.42
CA ARG A 66 -9.50 -12.53 -2.62
C ARG A 66 -8.68 -12.26 -1.36
N ALA A 67 -8.01 -13.27 -0.82
CA ALA A 67 -7.26 -13.07 0.42
C ALA A 67 -6.20 -11.96 0.25
N ILE A 68 -5.99 -11.14 1.26
CA ILE A 68 -4.93 -10.14 1.31
C ILE A 68 -3.94 -10.57 2.39
N HIS A 69 -2.66 -10.59 2.06
CA HIS A 69 -1.58 -10.78 3.02
C HIS A 69 -0.73 -9.52 3.08
N LEU A 70 -0.66 -8.92 4.26
CA LEU A 70 0.13 -7.72 4.52
C LEU A 70 1.51 -8.12 5.04
N HIS A 71 2.56 -7.73 4.32
CA HIS A 71 3.95 -7.85 4.73
C HIS A 71 4.40 -6.52 5.32
N LEU A 72 4.64 -6.48 6.63
CA LEU A 72 4.91 -5.25 7.36
C LEU A 72 6.35 -5.25 7.86
N LEU A 73 7.22 -4.45 7.27
CA LEU A 73 8.57 -4.24 7.81
C LEU A 73 8.52 -3.18 8.90
N SER A 74 9.05 -3.45 10.08
CA SER A 74 9.03 -2.51 11.20
C SER A 74 10.34 -2.53 11.98
N ASP A 75 10.74 -1.37 12.49
CA ASP A 75 11.78 -1.27 13.51
C ASP A 75 11.28 -1.80 14.86
N GLU A 76 12.21 -2.08 15.77
CA GLU A 76 11.96 -2.60 17.11
C GLU A 76 10.98 -1.74 17.91
N ARG A 77 11.15 -0.41 17.85
CA ARG A 77 10.34 0.55 18.60
C ARG A 77 8.87 0.58 18.13
N THR A 78 8.66 0.48 16.84
CA THR A 78 7.35 0.58 16.18
C THR A 78 6.57 -0.74 16.24
N ARG A 79 7.28 -1.86 16.36
CA ARG A 79 6.74 -3.21 16.17
C ARG A 79 5.62 -3.57 17.14
N GLU A 80 5.74 -3.24 18.42
CA GLU A 80 4.72 -3.53 19.43
C GLU A 80 3.44 -2.70 19.20
N ILE A 81 3.60 -1.40 18.93
CA ILE A 81 2.49 -0.49 18.64
C ILE A 81 1.75 -0.96 17.38
N LEU A 82 2.49 -1.28 16.33
CA LEU A 82 1.92 -1.80 15.09
C LEU A 82 1.13 -3.10 15.33
N ARG A 83 1.72 -4.05 16.07
CA ARG A 83 1.07 -5.34 16.39
C ARG A 83 -0.22 -5.13 17.17
N SER A 84 -0.19 -4.31 18.22
CA SER A 84 -1.35 -4.01 19.06
C SER A 84 -2.49 -3.37 18.27
N ASN A 85 -2.19 -2.49 17.31
CA ASN A 85 -3.20 -1.87 16.47
C ASN A 85 -3.81 -2.86 15.46
N ILE A 86 -2.97 -3.62 14.74
CA ILE A 86 -3.46 -4.51 13.68
C ILE A 86 -4.14 -5.77 14.23
N SER A 87 -3.77 -6.25 15.43
CA SER A 87 -4.43 -7.39 16.06
C SER A 87 -5.87 -7.12 16.46
N GLN A 88 -6.25 -5.84 16.65
CA GLN A 88 -7.64 -5.45 16.94
C GLN A 88 -8.56 -5.57 15.73
N TRP A 89 -8.01 -5.70 14.51
CA TRP A 89 -8.77 -5.74 13.28
C TRP A 89 -9.20 -7.18 12.96
N THR A 90 -10.46 -7.52 13.27
CA THR A 90 -11.06 -8.83 13.00
C THR A 90 -11.59 -8.93 11.57
N LEU A 91 -10.69 -8.80 10.58
CA LEU A 91 -11.04 -8.80 9.17
C LEU A 91 -11.00 -10.21 8.56
N GLN A 92 -12.05 -10.57 7.82
CA GLN A 92 -12.07 -11.83 7.06
C GLN A 92 -11.09 -11.77 5.88
N ASN A 93 -10.37 -12.87 5.64
CA ASN A 93 -9.44 -13.03 4.52
C ASN A 93 -8.36 -11.93 4.44
N VAL A 94 -8.00 -11.33 5.57
CA VAL A 94 -6.83 -10.43 5.70
C VAL A 94 -5.90 -11.04 6.74
N THR A 95 -4.68 -11.31 6.33
CA THR A 95 -3.62 -11.84 7.19
C THR A 95 -2.42 -10.92 7.13
N TRP A 96 -1.50 -11.02 8.08
CA TRP A 96 -0.34 -10.15 8.14
C TRP A 96 0.86 -10.85 8.77
N THR A 97 2.05 -10.42 8.38
CA THR A 97 3.33 -10.83 8.97
C THR A 97 4.19 -9.60 9.22
N ILE A 98 4.77 -9.49 10.41
CA ILE A 98 5.70 -8.41 10.75
C ILE A 98 7.15 -8.90 10.65
N TYR A 99 7.96 -8.20 9.88
CA TYR A 99 9.38 -8.45 9.68
C TYR A 99 10.21 -7.43 10.47
N PRO A 100 11.20 -7.86 11.27
CA PRO A 100 12.09 -6.96 11.98
C PRO A 100 13.11 -6.33 11.03
N MET A 101 13.11 -5.00 10.92
CA MET A 101 14.02 -4.23 10.07
C MET A 101 15.49 -4.53 10.35
N GLU A 102 15.84 -4.76 11.61
CA GLU A 102 17.21 -4.92 12.11
C GLU A 102 17.93 -6.08 11.41
N LYS A 103 17.20 -7.15 11.07
CA LYS A 103 17.74 -8.33 10.37
C LYS A 103 18.16 -8.04 8.93
N HIS A 104 17.71 -6.92 8.37
CA HIS A 104 17.88 -6.58 6.96
C HIS A 104 18.76 -5.33 6.75
N LEU A 105 19.04 -4.56 7.83
CA LEU A 105 19.84 -3.34 7.79
C LEU A 105 21.21 -3.51 7.12
N ILE A 106 21.88 -4.64 7.37
CA ILE A 106 23.23 -4.90 6.84
C ILE A 106 23.28 -4.85 5.31
N LYS A 107 22.16 -5.13 4.64
CA LYS A 107 22.06 -5.15 3.17
C LYS A 107 22.11 -3.76 2.54
N VAL A 108 21.80 -2.72 3.29
CA VAL A 108 21.73 -1.33 2.79
C VAL A 108 22.61 -0.35 3.55
N LYS A 109 23.11 -0.71 4.74
CA LYS A 109 23.93 0.17 5.58
C LYS A 109 25.21 0.65 4.90
N TRP A 110 25.73 -0.12 3.94
CA TRP A 110 26.92 0.25 3.16
C TRP A 110 26.65 1.36 2.13
N ILE A 111 25.38 1.61 1.78
CA ILE A 111 24.98 2.65 0.84
C ILE A 111 25.03 3.99 1.56
N LYS A 112 25.89 4.90 1.09
CA LYS A 112 25.95 6.27 1.62
C LYS A 112 24.60 6.95 1.39
N ASN A 113 24.01 7.51 2.45
CA ASN A 113 22.72 8.18 2.39
C ASN A 113 22.82 9.55 3.07
N VAL A 114 22.50 10.59 2.31
CA VAL A 114 22.44 11.99 2.76
C VAL A 114 21.01 12.53 2.79
N HIS A 115 20.04 11.70 2.40
CA HIS A 115 18.63 12.07 2.33
C HIS A 115 17.99 12.05 3.72
N SER A 116 17.10 13.00 3.99
CA SER A 116 16.43 13.16 5.29
C SER A 116 15.59 11.94 5.70
N ALA A 117 15.03 11.21 4.73
CA ALA A 117 14.30 9.96 4.97
C ALA A 117 15.20 8.83 5.48
N GLY A 118 16.52 8.94 5.33
CA GLY A 118 17.51 8.03 5.90
C GLY A 118 17.40 6.57 5.43
N THR A 119 18.01 5.67 6.20
CA THR A 119 17.99 4.22 6.00
C THR A 119 16.60 3.60 5.76
N PRO A 120 15.51 4.08 6.40
CA PRO A 120 14.15 3.58 6.12
C PRO A 120 13.76 3.58 4.65
N ALA A 121 14.14 4.61 3.89
CA ALA A 121 13.84 4.67 2.45
C ALA A 121 14.56 3.56 1.66
N LEU A 122 15.81 3.27 2.03
CA LEU A 122 16.62 2.22 1.39
C LEU A 122 16.10 0.81 1.69
N MET A 123 15.41 0.61 2.81
CA MET A 123 14.86 -0.70 3.17
C MET A 123 13.90 -1.26 2.11
N LYS A 124 13.22 -0.39 1.35
CA LYS A 124 12.36 -0.81 0.23
C LYS A 124 13.13 -1.63 -0.83
N LEU A 125 14.43 -1.37 -1.02
CA LEU A 125 15.30 -2.13 -1.93
C LEU A 125 15.52 -3.58 -1.48
N THR A 126 15.32 -3.86 -0.19
CA THR A 126 15.54 -5.21 0.38
C THR A 126 14.30 -6.11 0.31
N LEU A 127 13.19 -5.59 -0.22
CA LEU A 127 11.89 -6.26 -0.31
C LEU A 127 11.98 -7.70 -0.78
N ALA A 128 12.58 -7.92 -1.96
CA ALA A 128 12.70 -9.25 -2.57
C ALA A 128 13.47 -10.26 -1.70
N THR A 129 14.26 -9.78 -0.73
CA THR A 129 15.04 -10.61 0.18
C THR A 129 14.39 -10.82 1.54
N ILE A 130 13.32 -10.07 1.84
CA ILE A 130 12.51 -10.18 3.06
C ILE A 130 11.37 -11.18 2.82
N LEU A 131 10.76 -11.11 1.63
CA LEU A 131 9.58 -11.90 1.32
C LEU A 131 9.90 -13.40 1.19
N PRO A 132 8.98 -14.28 1.63
CA PRO A 132 9.11 -15.71 1.40
C PRO A 132 9.18 -16.07 -0.09
N VAL A 133 9.88 -17.15 -0.41
CA VAL A 133 10.09 -17.62 -1.80
C VAL A 133 8.81 -17.96 -2.57
N PHE A 134 7.70 -18.20 -1.86
CA PHE A 134 6.38 -18.46 -2.47
C PHE A 134 5.63 -17.17 -2.89
N VAL A 135 6.14 -15.99 -2.53
CA VAL A 135 5.53 -14.70 -2.89
C VAL A 135 6.10 -14.24 -4.24
N HIS A 136 5.39 -14.56 -5.33
CA HIS A 136 5.85 -14.25 -6.69
C HIS A 136 5.47 -12.85 -7.20
N LYS A 137 4.43 -12.24 -6.63
CA LYS A 137 3.92 -10.91 -6.99
C LYS A 137 3.67 -10.14 -5.69
N VAL A 138 4.04 -8.86 -5.64
CA VAL A 138 3.82 -8.01 -4.46
C VAL A 138 3.65 -6.56 -4.88
N ILE A 139 2.66 -5.87 -4.31
CA ILE A 139 2.51 -4.42 -4.44
C ILE A 139 3.18 -3.78 -3.22
N THR A 140 4.10 -2.85 -3.44
CA THR A 140 4.68 -2.02 -2.38
C THR A 140 4.03 -0.65 -2.39
N MET A 141 3.64 -0.14 -1.23
CA MET A 141 3.02 1.20 -1.09
C MET A 141 3.59 1.93 0.13
N ASP A 142 3.47 3.25 0.09
CA ASP A 142 3.88 4.11 1.19
C ASP A 142 2.76 4.17 2.24
N THR A 143 3.15 4.41 3.49
CA THR A 143 2.20 4.43 4.62
C THR A 143 1.31 5.66 4.63
N ASP A 144 1.55 6.64 3.77
CA ASP A 144 0.83 7.90 3.66
C ASP A 144 0.04 8.04 2.34
N MET A 145 -0.26 6.91 1.69
CA MET A 145 -1.14 6.88 0.52
C MET A 145 -2.61 6.78 0.91
N LEU A 146 -3.49 7.35 0.08
CA LEU A 146 -4.93 7.14 0.12
C LEU A 146 -5.38 6.52 -1.20
N LEU A 147 -6.10 5.41 -1.12
CA LEU A 147 -6.63 4.74 -2.30
C LEU A 147 -8.07 5.21 -2.52
N ASN A 148 -8.37 5.61 -3.75
CA ASN A 148 -9.72 6.02 -4.17
C ASN A 148 -10.40 5.01 -5.11
N HIS A 149 -9.81 3.83 -5.27
CA HIS A 149 -10.35 2.76 -6.10
C HIS A 149 -9.92 1.38 -5.57
N ASP A 150 -10.44 0.32 -6.17
CA ASP A 150 -10.13 -1.05 -5.79
C ASP A 150 -8.68 -1.44 -6.15
N ILE A 151 -7.90 -1.86 -5.15
CA ILE A 151 -6.52 -2.32 -5.30
C ILE A 151 -6.37 -3.56 -6.20
N GLU A 152 -7.44 -4.35 -6.37
CA GLU A 152 -7.43 -5.51 -7.26
C GLU A 152 -7.19 -5.10 -8.72
N GLU A 153 -7.63 -3.90 -9.14
CA GLU A 153 -7.34 -3.39 -10.47
C GLU A 153 -5.84 -3.21 -10.67
N LEU A 154 -5.14 -2.60 -9.70
CA LEU A 154 -3.68 -2.46 -9.73
C LEU A 154 -2.99 -3.84 -9.73
N TRP A 155 -3.53 -4.81 -8.98
CA TRP A 155 -3.00 -6.16 -8.97
C TRP A 155 -3.06 -6.83 -10.34
N ASN A 156 -4.15 -6.62 -11.09
CA ASN A 156 -4.35 -7.25 -12.40
C ASN A 156 -3.32 -6.79 -13.45
N TYR A 157 -2.64 -5.66 -13.25
CA TYR A 157 -1.54 -5.23 -14.13
C TYR A 157 -0.35 -6.21 -14.14
N PHE A 158 -0.18 -7.06 -13.12
CA PHE A 158 0.84 -8.10 -13.18
C PHE A 158 0.65 -9.08 -14.35
N ASP A 159 -0.58 -9.25 -14.85
CA ASP A 159 -0.87 -10.15 -15.97
C ASP A 159 -0.51 -9.51 -17.33
N GLN A 160 -0.21 -8.21 -17.33
CA GLN A 160 0.28 -7.46 -18.50
C GLN A 160 1.81 -7.44 -18.58
N PHE A 161 2.52 -7.95 -17.56
CA PHE A 161 3.98 -8.01 -17.58
C PHE A 161 4.45 -9.01 -18.63
N ASN A 162 5.38 -8.60 -19.49
CA ASN A 162 6.11 -9.51 -20.35
C ASN A 162 7.24 -10.21 -19.58
N SER A 163 7.88 -11.20 -20.21
CA SER A 163 8.94 -12.03 -19.59
C SER A 163 10.20 -11.26 -19.15
N LYS A 164 10.34 -9.99 -19.51
CA LYS A 164 11.49 -9.13 -19.15
C LYS A 164 11.15 -8.09 -18.07
N GLN A 165 9.88 -7.88 -17.76
CA GLN A 165 9.43 -6.87 -16.78
C GLN A 165 9.40 -7.47 -15.38
N ILE A 166 10.08 -6.83 -14.44
CA ILE A 166 10.19 -7.27 -13.03
C ILE A 166 9.61 -6.27 -12.03
N VAL A 167 9.45 -5.00 -12.44
CA VAL A 167 8.96 -3.89 -11.61
C VAL A 167 8.16 -2.95 -12.51
N ALA A 168 7.06 -2.41 -11.98
CA ALA A 168 6.34 -1.26 -12.53
C ALA A 168 6.19 -0.20 -11.44
N TYR A 169 6.21 1.07 -11.84
CA TYR A 169 6.05 2.23 -10.97
C TYR A 169 5.39 3.37 -11.75
N ALA A 170 4.71 4.27 -11.04
CA ALA A 170 4.19 5.50 -11.62
C ALA A 170 5.33 6.48 -11.92
N TRP A 171 5.16 7.33 -12.92
CA TRP A 171 6.12 8.38 -13.24
C TRP A 171 6.25 9.38 -12.09
N GLU A 172 7.48 9.88 -11.86
CA GLU A 172 7.73 11.00 -10.95
C GLU A 172 7.02 12.25 -11.48
N GLN A 173 6.23 12.90 -10.63
CA GLN A 173 5.40 14.06 -10.98
C GLN A 173 6.09 15.40 -10.67
N GLN A 174 7.28 15.37 -10.03
CA GLN A 174 8.07 16.56 -9.73
C GLN A 174 9.54 16.30 -10.03
N SER A 175 9.85 15.99 -11.28
CA SER A 175 11.23 15.80 -11.69
C SER A 175 11.92 17.14 -11.93
N ASN A 176 12.98 17.43 -11.18
CA ASN A 176 13.94 18.51 -11.52
C ASN A 176 14.81 18.16 -12.74
N SER A 177 14.46 17.11 -13.50
CA SER A 177 15.22 16.73 -14.69
C SER A 177 15.06 17.81 -15.76
N PRO A 178 16.17 18.30 -16.35
CA PRO A 178 16.11 19.25 -17.46
C PRO A 178 15.44 18.67 -18.72
N THR A 179 15.21 17.35 -18.76
CA THR A 179 14.49 16.67 -19.84
C THR A 179 13.04 16.34 -19.49
N CYS A 180 12.55 16.76 -18.31
CA CYS A 180 11.15 16.57 -17.95
C CYS A 180 10.30 17.62 -18.67
N VAL A 181 9.73 17.25 -19.82
CA VAL A 181 8.70 18.05 -20.49
C VAL A 181 7.36 17.50 -20.02
N GLU A 182 6.89 17.95 -18.85
CA GLU A 182 5.54 17.60 -18.42
C GLU A 182 4.53 18.25 -19.37
N PRO A 183 3.63 17.47 -19.99
CA PRO A 183 2.48 18.08 -20.66
C PRO A 183 1.73 18.88 -19.59
N GLN A 184 1.44 20.14 -19.89
CA GLN A 184 0.63 20.99 -19.01
C GLN A 184 -0.77 20.38 -18.92
N VAL A 185 -1.00 19.51 -17.95
CA VAL A 185 -2.31 18.92 -17.69
C VAL A 185 -3.14 19.97 -16.98
N SER A 186 -3.80 20.83 -17.76
CA SER A 186 -4.66 21.92 -17.27
C SER A 186 -5.94 21.40 -16.58
N THR A 187 -6.26 20.12 -16.76
CA THR A 187 -7.45 19.48 -16.23
C THR A 187 -7.11 18.07 -15.73
N ILE A 188 -7.30 17.84 -14.43
CA ILE A 188 -7.25 16.49 -13.86
C ILE A 188 -8.36 15.67 -14.54
N PRO A 189 -8.06 14.52 -15.17
CA PRO A 189 -9.08 13.68 -15.79
C PRO A 189 -10.15 13.34 -14.75
N VAL A 190 -11.39 13.75 -15.03
CA VAL A 190 -12.53 13.43 -14.19
C VAL A 190 -12.98 12.02 -14.56
N GLY A 191 -12.52 11.03 -13.79
CA GLY A 191 -12.98 9.65 -13.91
C GLY A 191 -11.87 8.64 -14.16
N PHE A 192 -11.60 7.83 -13.13
CA PHE A 192 -11.48 6.39 -13.30
C PHE A 192 -12.71 5.78 -12.63
#